data_AF-A0A2E7NC33-F1
#
_entry.id   AF-A0A2E7NC33-F1
#
_cell.length_a   1.000
_cell.length_b   1.000
_cell.length_c   1.000
_cell.angle_alpha   90.00
_cell.angle_beta   90.00
_cell.angle_gamma   90.00
#
_symmetry.space_group_name_H-M   'P 1'
#
loop_
_entity.id
_entity.type
_entity.pdbx_description
1 polymer ?
#
loop_
_entity_poly.entity_id
_entity_poly.type
_entity_poly.pdbx_seq_one_letter_code
_entity_poly.pdbx_strand_id
1 'polypeptide(L)' 'KTFHVWKDEAFEIWREEWAALYEEESTSRRLIEEIHDSYWLLNLVENDYINGDIFAIFRDLGVLE' A
#
# COMPACT_ATOMS: atom_id res chain seq x y z
N LYS A 1 -11.32 12.17 -6.38
CA LYS A 1 -10.45 13.07 -7.20
C LYS A 1 -9.08 13.24 -6.56
N THR A 2 -8.98 13.74 -5.33
CA THR A 2 -7.70 13.91 -4.61
C THR A 2 -6.91 12.60 -4.47
N PHE A 3 -7.57 11.52 -4.04
CA PHE A 3 -6.90 10.22 -3.88
C PHE A 3 -6.28 9.67 -5.19
N HIS A 4 -6.91 9.94 -6.33
CA HIS A 4 -6.39 9.47 -7.62
C HIS A 4 -5.16 10.23 -8.08
N VAL A 5 -5.00 11.49 -7.67
CA VAL A 5 -3.78 12.27 -7.91
C VAL A 5 -2.71 11.85 -6.90
N TRP A 6 -3.08 11.76 -5.63
CA TRP A 6 -2.19 11.35 -4.55
C TRP A 6 -1.58 9.96 -4.76
N LYS A 7 -2.31 9.01 -5.38
CA LYS A 7 -1.76 7.67 -5.61
C LYS A 7 -0.47 7.71 -6.43
N ASP A 8 -0.34 8.63 -7.39
CA ASP A 8 0.83 8.68 -8.26
C ASP A 8 2.06 9.06 -7.45
N GLU A 9 1.95 10.08 -6.59
CA GLU A 9 3.00 10.48 -5.63
C GLU A 9 3.33 9.34 -4.65
N ALA A 10 2.31 8.64 -4.12
CA ALA A 10 2.51 7.54 -3.17
C ALA A 10 3.23 6.32 -3.79
N PHE A 11 2.95 5.99 -5.06
CA PHE A 11 3.64 4.91 -5.76
C PHE A 11 5.06 5.34 -6.18
N GLU A 12 5.27 6.60 -6.57
CA GLU A 12 6.59 7.11 -6.95
C GLU A 12 7.65 6.91 -5.86
N ILE A 13 7.28 7.09 -4.58
CA ILE A 13 8.18 6.87 -3.43
C ILE A 13 8.79 5.46 -3.43
N TRP A 14 8.01 4.43 -3.77
CA TRP A 14 8.54 3.05 -3.78
C TRP A 14 9.69 2.90 -4.77
N ARG A 15 9.57 3.46 -5.97
CA ARG A 15 10.56 3.28 -7.04
C ARG A 15 11.69 4.31 -6.96
N GLU A 16 11.36 5.59 -6.88
CA GLU A 16 12.31 6.69 -7.01
C GLU A 16 13.08 6.96 -5.71
N GLU A 17 12.51 6.62 -4.56
CA GLU A 17 13.18 6.81 -3.26
C GLU A 17 13.69 5.49 -2.70
N TRP A 18 12.83 4.48 -2.53
CA TRP A 18 13.20 3.26 -1.81
C TRP A 18 14.01 2.29 -2.68
N ALA A 19 13.54 1.97 -3.89
CA ALA A 19 14.24 1.06 -4.80
C ALA A 19 15.61 1.63 -5.21
N ALA A 20 15.70 2.95 -5.38
CA ALA A 20 16.91 3.67 -5.76
C ALA A 20 18.07 3.56 -4.74
N LEU A 21 17.79 3.14 -3.49
CA LEU A 21 18.84 2.87 -2.50
C LEU A 21 19.66 1.61 -2.80
N TYR A 22 19.19 0.77 -3.73
CA TYR A 22 19.79 -0.52 -4.04
C TYR A 22 20.27 -0.57 -5.49
N GLU A 23 21.30 -1.39 -5.72
CA GLU A 23 21.82 -1.63 -7.08
C GLU A 23 20.72 -2.19 -8.00
N GLU A 24 20.76 -1.83 -9.28
CA GLU A 24 19.73 -2.15 -10.27
C GLU A 24 19.38 -3.64 -10.35
N GLU A 25 20.38 -4.51 -10.29
CA GLU A 25 20.21 -5.96 -10.40
C GLU A 25 20.01 -6.66 -9.04
N SER A 26 19.91 -5.90 -7.95
CA SER A 26 19.80 -6.47 -6.62
C SER A 26 18.42 -7.12 -6.38
N THR A 27 18.42 -8.20 -5.60
CA THR A 27 17.17 -8.84 -5.17
C THR A 27 16.27 -7.88 -4.39
N SER A 28 16.86 -6.98 -3.60
CA SER A 28 16.12 -5.97 -2.83
C SER A 28 15.36 -4.99 -3.72
N ARG A 29 16.01 -4.48 -4.78
CA ARG A 29 15.35 -3.56 -5.72
C ARG A 29 14.20 -4.25 -6.45
N ARG A 30 14.43 -5.47 -6.95
CA ARG A 30 13.40 -6.26 -7.63
C ARG A 30 12.16 -6.50 -6.75
N LEU A 31 12.35 -6.80 -5.47
CA LEU A 31 11.24 -6.98 -4.54
C LEU A 31 10.41 -5.70 -4.40
N ILE A 32 11.06 -4.55 -4.27
CA ILE A 32 10.38 -3.25 -4.14
C ILE A 32 9.61 -2.91 -5.42
N GLU A 33 10.22 -3.14 -6.59
CA GLU A 33 9.57 -2.93 -7.88
C GLU A 33 8.36 -3.87 -8.07
N GLU A 34 8.44 -5.12 -7.63
CA GLU A 34 7.32 -6.06 -7.64
C GLU A 34 6.18 -5.59 -6.74
N ILE A 35 6.47 -5.05 -5.55
CA ILE A 35 5.45 -4.47 -4.67
C ILE A 35 4.77 -3.28 -5.36
N HIS A 36 5.55 -2.35 -5.93
CA HIS A 36 5.04 -1.21 -6.68
C HIS A 36 4.10 -1.64 -7.81
N ASP A 37 4.46 -2.67 -8.58
CA ASP A 37 3.72 -3.08 -9.77
C ASP A 37 2.51 -3.99 -9.49
N SER A 38 2.46 -4.66 -8.33
CA SER A 38 1.42 -5.66 -8.03
C SER A 38 0.46 -5.32 -6.89
N TYR A 39 0.79 -4.36 -6.02
CA TYR A 39 -0.02 -4.05 -4.84
C TYR A 39 -1.05 -2.96 -5.13
N TRP A 40 -2.16 -3.00 -4.39
CA TRP A 40 -3.19 -1.97 -4.42
C TRP A 40 -3.00 -0.97 -3.27
N LEU A 41 -3.13 0.33 -3.57
CA LEU A 41 -3.26 1.36 -2.54
C LEU A 41 -4.73 1.49 -2.14
N LEU A 42 -5.04 1.13 -0.90
CA LEU A 42 -6.40 1.14 -0.35
C LEU A 42 -6.57 2.26 0.67
N ASN A 43 -7.75 2.87 0.68
CA ASN A 43 -8.20 3.77 1.72
C ASN A 43 -9.56 3.27 2.24
N LEU A 44 -9.63 2.92 3.52
CA LEU A 44 -10.85 2.49 4.19
C LEU A 44 -11.25 3.53 5.23
N VAL A 45 -12.55 3.80 5.33
CA VAL A 45 -13.12 4.72 6.31
C VAL A 45 -14.22 4.00 7.08
N GLU A 46 -14.03 3.87 8.39
CA GLU A 46 -15.09 3.52 9.34
C GLU A 46 -15.90 4.78 9.65
N ASN A 47 -17.21 4.74 9.39
CA ASN A 47 -18.10 5.87 9.57
C ASN A 47 -18.85 5.82 10.91
N ASP A 48 -18.99 4.63 11.53
CA ASP A 48 -19.50 4.51 12.89
C ASP A 48 -18.41 4.92 13.88
N TYR A 49 -18.34 6.21 14.19
CA TYR A 49 -17.34 6.73 15.13
C TYR A 49 -17.59 6.30 16.59
N ILE A 50 -18.75 5.72 16.92
CA ILE A 50 -19.10 5.32 18.29
C ILE A 50 -18.76 3.85 18.51
N ASN A 51 -19.22 2.98 17.62
CA ASN A 51 -19.11 1.52 17.77
C ASN A 51 -18.34 0.84 16.63
N GLY A 52 -17.80 1.60 15.69
CA GLY A 52 -17.14 1.06 14.51
C GLY A 52 -15.90 0.24 14.83
N ASP A 53 -15.63 -0.73 13.95
CA ASP A 53 -14.47 -1.60 14.02
C ASP A 53 -13.98 -1.88 12.62
N ILE A 54 -13.07 -1.01 12.16
CA ILE A 54 -12.46 -1.10 10.83
C ILE A 54 -11.74 -2.44 10.59
N PHE A 55 -11.38 -3.18 11.65
CA PHE A 55 -10.67 -4.45 11.53
C PHE A 55 -11.60 -5.66 11.38
N ALA A 56 -12.90 -5.51 11.62
CA ALA A 56 -13.87 -6.59 11.47
C ALA A 56 -13.83 -7.22 10.06
N ILE A 57 -13.73 -6.39 9.03
CA ILE A 57 -13.63 -6.85 7.63
C ILE A 57 -12.43 -7.79 7.41
N PHE A 58 -11.29 -7.52 8.05
CA PHE A 58 -10.09 -8.34 7.86
C PHE A 58 -10.18 -9.67 8.61
N ARG A 59 -10.83 -9.69 9.78
CA ARG A 59 -11.12 -10.94 10.50
C ARG A 59 -12.14 -11.80 9.75
N ASP A 60 -13.19 -11.19 9.20
CA ASP A 60 -14.20 -11.89 8.40
C ASP A 60 -13.61 -12.49 7.12
N LEU A 61 -12.63 -11.81 6.53
CA LEU A 61 -11.87 -12.32 5.38
C LEU A 61 -10.81 -13.36 5.77
N GLY A 62 -10.58 -13.62 7.07
CA GLY A 62 -9.57 -14.54 7.56
C GLY A 62 -8.13 -14.09 7.31
N VAL A 63 -7.90 -12.78 7.14
CA VAL A 63 -6.57 -12.19 6.89
C VAL A 63 -5.98 -11.48 8.11
N LEU A 64 -6.67 -11.53 9.25
CA LEU A 64 -6.22 -11.01 10.53
C LEU A 64 -6.55 -12.05 11.61
N GLU A 65 -5.53 -12.52 12.34
CA GLU A 65 -5.68 -13.42 13.50
C GLU A 65 -6.21 -12.68 14.74
#